data_AF-A0A1A8R9D2-F1
#
_entry.id   AF-A0A1A8R9D2-F1
#
_cell.length_a   1.000
_cell.length_b   1.000
_cell.length_c   1.000
_cell.angle_alpha   90.00
_cell.angle_beta   90.00
_cell.angle_gamma   90.00
#
_symmetry.space_group_name_H-M   'P 1'
#
loop_
_entity.id
_entity.type
_entity.pdbx_description
1 polymer ?
#
loop_
_entity_poly.entity_id
_entity_poly.type
_entity_poly.pdbx_seq_one_letter_code
_entity_poly.pdbx_strand_id
1 'polypeptide(L)'
;AWDKDNGTHSNDDELLIERSIHKGKINPGEEKQAVEFKSLIATIKYTIRLRCNENYYGIRCNTMCRPRDDYFGHFVCDQFGKRHCMEGWRGEDCNTAICKQGCSPL
;
A
#
# COMPACT_ATOMS: atom_id res chain seq x y z
N ALA A 1 2.37 -21.45 15.05
CA ALA A 1 1.12 -21.83 15.72
C ALA A 1 1.47 -22.17 17.15
N TRP A 2 0.70 -21.66 18.09
CA TRP A 2 0.95 -21.82 19.52
C TRP A 2 -0.27 -22.45 20.17
N ASP A 3 -0.04 -23.32 21.14
CA ASP A 3 -1.08 -23.81 22.04
C ASP A 3 -1.42 -22.72 23.07
N LYS A 4 -2.68 -22.69 23.53
CA LYS A 4 -3.15 -21.76 24.55
C LYS A 4 -3.61 -22.56 25.76
N ASP A 5 -2.78 -22.59 26.79
CA ASP A 5 -2.94 -23.47 27.95
C ASP A 5 -3.59 -22.80 29.18
N ASN A 6 -3.85 -21.49 29.11
CA ASN A 6 -4.45 -20.69 30.20
C ASN A 6 -3.64 -20.68 31.51
N GLY A 7 -2.31 -20.79 31.42
CA GLY A 7 -1.40 -20.66 32.57
C GLY A 7 -1.24 -21.94 33.39
N THR A 8 -1.36 -23.10 32.73
CA THR A 8 -1.14 -24.41 33.36
C THR A 8 0.33 -24.83 33.35
N HIS A 9 1.15 -24.27 32.46
CA HIS A 9 2.60 -24.46 32.40
C HIS A 9 3.37 -23.23 32.88
N SER A 10 4.60 -23.46 33.36
CA SER A 10 5.52 -22.40 33.82
C SER A 10 6.48 -21.91 32.73
N ASN A 11 6.54 -22.58 31.58
CA ASN A 11 7.48 -22.31 30.49
C ASN A 11 6.73 -22.13 29.16
N ASP A 12 6.67 -20.90 28.67
CA ASP A 12 5.96 -20.55 27.43
C ASP A 12 6.60 -21.15 26.18
N ASP A 13 7.89 -21.52 26.22
CA ASP A 13 8.61 -22.09 25.07
C ASP A 13 8.15 -23.52 24.70
N GLU A 14 7.48 -24.22 25.61
CA GLU A 14 6.92 -25.57 25.37
C GLU A 14 5.60 -25.55 24.59
N LEU A 15 4.97 -24.37 24.44
CA LEU A 15 3.66 -24.23 23.81
C LEU A 15 3.73 -24.04 22.28
N LEU A 16 4.92 -24.07 21.67
CA LEU A 16 5.08 -23.94 20.23
C LEU A 16 4.66 -25.23 19.51
N ILE A 17 3.58 -25.18 18.72
CA ILE A 17 3.16 -26.31 17.88
C ILE A 17 4.05 -26.41 16.64
N GLU A 18 4.21 -25.30 15.90
CA GLU A 18 4.95 -25.29 14.63
C GLU A 18 5.30 -23.87 14.17
N ARG A 19 6.42 -23.70 13.45
CA ARG A 19 6.88 -22.41 12.93
C ARG A 19 7.18 -22.47 11.43
N SER A 20 6.45 -21.68 10.65
CA SER A 20 6.73 -21.45 9.22
C SER A 20 7.56 -20.18 9.02
N ILE A 21 8.59 -20.24 8.17
CA ILE A 21 9.38 -19.07 7.74
C ILE A 21 9.28 -18.96 6.22
N HIS A 22 8.79 -17.82 5.72
CA HIS A 22 8.68 -17.54 4.30
C HIS A 22 9.56 -16.36 3.91
N LYS A 23 10.45 -16.55 2.92
CA LYS A 23 11.30 -15.50 2.35
C LYS A 23 10.90 -15.27 0.89
N GLY A 24 10.48 -14.06 0.56
CA GLY A 24 10.02 -13.72 -0.78
C GLY A 24 9.96 -12.21 -1.01
N LYS A 25 9.51 -11.81 -2.19
CA LYS A 25 9.18 -10.42 -2.53
C LYS A 25 7.69 -10.34 -2.79
N ILE A 26 7.05 -9.28 -2.30
CA ILE A 26 5.65 -8.99 -2.55
C ILE A 26 5.52 -7.52 -2.94
N ASN A 27 4.76 -7.25 -3.99
CA ASN A 27 4.42 -5.89 -4.40
C ASN A 27 3.03 -5.53 -3.85
N PRO A 28 2.75 -4.24 -3.62
CA PRO A 28 1.40 -3.80 -3.25
C PRO A 28 0.38 -4.17 -4.33
N GLY A 29 -0.79 -4.64 -3.93
CA GLY A 29 -1.87 -4.99 -4.83
C GLY A 29 -3.02 -5.75 -4.16
N GLU A 30 -4.04 -6.06 -4.96
CA GLU A 30 -5.19 -6.84 -4.53
C GLU A 30 -4.93 -8.35 -4.55
N GLU A 31 -3.92 -8.77 -5.30
CA GLU A 31 -3.52 -10.17 -5.43
C GLU A 31 -3.01 -10.70 -4.08
N LYS A 32 -3.50 -11.91 -3.74
CA LYS A 32 -3.08 -12.63 -2.54
C LYS A 32 -2.09 -13.71 -2.95
N GLN A 33 -0.94 -13.73 -2.29
CA GLN A 33 0.02 -14.81 -2.43
C GLN A 33 -0.31 -15.91 -1.41
N ALA A 34 -0.65 -17.10 -1.89
CA ALA A 34 -0.84 -18.27 -1.04
C ALA A 34 0.51 -18.89 -0.66
N VAL A 35 0.65 -19.25 0.61
CA VAL A 35 1.80 -19.98 1.16
C VAL A 35 1.29 -21.23 1.85
N GLU A 36 1.89 -22.37 1.51
CA GLU A 36 1.65 -23.65 2.14
C GLU A 36 2.96 -24.16 2.75
N PHE A 37 2.95 -24.42 4.04
CA PHE A 37 4.03 -25.04 4.78
C PHE A 37 3.55 -26.40 5.29
N LYS A 38 4.23 -27.48 4.87
CA LYS A 38 3.94 -28.85 5.30
C LYS A 38 5.10 -29.34 6.15
N SER A 39 4.81 -29.77 7.37
CA SER A 39 5.74 -30.49 8.23
C SER A 39 5.18 -31.85 8.63
N LEU A 40 5.94 -32.60 9.44
CA LEU A 40 5.50 -33.87 10.02
C LEU A 40 4.46 -33.66 11.13
N ILE A 41 4.42 -32.47 11.74
CA ILE A 41 3.57 -32.16 12.89
C ILE A 41 2.27 -31.51 12.43
N ALA A 42 2.35 -30.57 11.49
CA ALA A 42 1.20 -29.81 11.03
C ALA A 42 1.34 -29.32 9.57
N THR A 43 0.22 -28.96 8.97
CA THR A 43 0.18 -28.21 7.70
C THR A 43 -0.40 -26.82 7.95
N ILE A 44 0.36 -25.78 7.59
CA ILE A 44 -0.05 -24.38 7.72
C ILE A 44 -0.29 -23.81 6.32
N LYS A 45 -1.52 -23.35 6.06
CA LYS A 45 -1.90 -22.64 4.84
C LYS A 45 -2.33 -21.23 5.20
N TYR A 46 -1.73 -20.24 4.55
CA TYR A 46 -2.09 -18.84 4.77
C TYR A 46 -1.90 -18.03 3.49
N THR A 47 -2.55 -16.88 3.42
CA THR A 47 -2.39 -15.93 2.31
C THR A 47 -1.84 -14.62 2.83
N ILE A 48 -0.87 -14.06 2.13
CA ILE A 48 -0.31 -12.73 2.41
C ILE A 48 -0.65 -11.78 1.26
N ARG A 49 -0.93 -10.52 1.58
CA ARG A 49 -1.05 -9.43 0.59
C ARG A 49 -0.50 -8.14 1.19
N LEU A 50 0.02 -7.27 0.34
CA LEU A 50 0.47 -5.93 0.71
C LEU A 50 -0.49 -4.92 0.06
N ARG A 51 -1.02 -3.98 0.84
CA ARG A 51 -1.82 -2.87 0.34
C ARG A 51 -1.21 -1.57 0.83
N CYS A 52 -1.18 -0.56 -0.03
CA CYS A 52 -0.86 0.78 0.40
C CYS A 52 -2.04 1.39 1.17
N ASN A 53 -1.74 2.34 2.06
CA ASN A 53 -2.76 3.17 2.66
C ASN A 53 -3.43 4.04 1.59
N GLU A 54 -4.60 4.57 1.91
CA GLU A 54 -5.30 5.50 1.03
C GLU A 54 -4.40 6.69 0.66
N ASN A 55 -4.42 7.10 -0.61
CA ASN A 55 -3.58 8.17 -1.18
C ASN A 55 -2.07 7.86 -1.24
N TYR A 56 -1.63 6.65 -0.88
CA TYR A 56 -0.24 6.21 -1.05
C TYR A 56 -0.11 5.21 -2.21
N TYR A 57 0.89 5.42 -3.04
CA TYR A 57 1.09 4.69 -4.30
C TYR A 57 2.53 4.20 -4.44
N GLY A 58 2.76 3.42 -5.51
CA GLY A 58 4.05 2.87 -5.89
C GLY A 58 4.43 1.61 -5.11
N ILE A 59 5.47 0.93 -5.58
CA ILE A 59 5.93 -0.36 -5.04
C ILE A 59 6.36 -0.32 -3.57
N ARG A 60 6.65 0.88 -3.05
CA ARG A 60 7.07 1.12 -1.67
C ARG A 60 5.99 1.79 -0.82
N CYS A 61 4.80 2.05 -1.38
CA CYS A 61 3.71 2.79 -0.72
C CYS A 61 4.17 4.12 -0.10
N ASN A 62 5.09 4.83 -0.76
CA ASN A 62 5.69 6.06 -0.24
C ASN A 62 5.48 7.27 -1.16
N THR A 63 4.84 7.09 -2.32
CA THR A 63 4.39 8.20 -3.16
C THR A 63 3.04 8.66 -2.67
N MET A 64 2.97 9.83 -2.04
CA MET A 64 1.71 10.40 -1.54
C MET A 64 1.04 11.29 -2.59
N CYS A 65 -0.22 11.03 -2.91
CA CYS A 65 -1.04 11.87 -3.76
C CYS A 65 -2.50 11.83 -3.31
N ARG A 66 -2.97 12.93 -2.73
CA ARG A 66 -4.39 13.11 -2.41
C ARG A 66 -5.00 14.06 -3.43
N PRO A 67 -6.01 13.64 -4.22
CA PRO A 67 -6.68 14.53 -5.15
C PRO A 67 -7.15 15.80 -4.46
N ARG A 68 -7.07 16.93 -5.17
CA ARG A 68 -7.34 18.25 -4.62
C ARG A 68 -7.97 19.16 -5.68
N ASP A 69 -8.92 19.96 -5.25
CA ASP A 69 -9.57 20.99 -6.05
C ASP A 69 -9.88 22.18 -5.15
N ASP A 70 -8.84 22.93 -4.79
CA ASP A 70 -8.90 24.11 -3.93
C ASP A 70 -7.82 25.12 -4.33
N TYR A 71 -7.69 26.22 -3.57
CA TYR A 71 -6.71 27.27 -3.83
C TYR A 71 -5.26 26.78 -4.01
N PHE A 72 -4.89 25.65 -3.41
CA PHE A 72 -3.53 25.12 -3.48
C PHE A 72 -3.30 24.16 -4.66
N GLY A 73 -4.34 23.80 -5.42
CA GLY A 73 -4.18 22.99 -6.63
C GLY A 73 -5.44 22.30 -7.12
N HIS A 74 -5.45 22.03 -8.42
CA HIS A 74 -6.56 21.44 -9.16
C HIS A 74 -6.07 20.21 -9.93
N PHE A 75 -6.05 19.05 -9.26
CA PHE A 75 -5.50 17.82 -9.83
C PHE A 75 -6.15 16.54 -9.31
N VAL A 76 -6.09 15.51 -10.16
CA VAL A 76 -6.38 14.12 -9.81
C VAL A 76 -5.10 13.30 -9.74
N CYS A 77 -5.14 12.17 -9.03
CA CYS A 77 -4.00 11.25 -8.92
C CYS A 77 -4.23 10.04 -9.81
N ASP A 78 -3.22 9.62 -10.57
CA ASP A 78 -3.27 8.35 -11.28
C ASP A 78 -2.89 7.15 -10.39
N GLN A 79 -2.92 5.95 -10.97
CA GLN A 79 -2.55 4.70 -10.30
C GLN A 79 -1.10 4.64 -9.78
N PHE A 80 -0.22 5.55 -10.23
CA PHE A 80 1.16 5.66 -9.78
C PHE A 80 1.36 6.78 -8.75
N GLY A 81 0.30 7.50 -8.38
CA GLY A 81 0.34 8.65 -7.49
C GLY A 81 0.91 9.90 -8.16
N LYS A 82 0.91 9.97 -9.50
CA LYS A 82 1.27 11.19 -10.22
C LYS A 82 0.05 12.10 -10.30
N ARG A 83 0.29 13.39 -10.07
CA ARG A 83 -0.72 14.44 -10.23
C ARG A 83 -0.96 14.72 -11.71
N HIS A 84 -2.21 14.79 -12.09
CA HIS A 84 -2.67 15.24 -13.40
C HIS A 84 -3.54 16.45 -13.21
N CYS A 85 -3.12 17.59 -13.79
CA CYS A 85 -3.89 18.82 -13.70
C CYS A 85 -5.24 18.65 -14.38
N MET A 86 -6.27 19.19 -13.75
CA MET A 86 -7.60 19.29 -14.35
C MET A 86 -7.57 20.23 -15.56
N GLU A 87 -8.59 20.15 -16.40
CA GLU A 87 -8.72 21.03 -17.57
C GLU A 87 -8.66 22.51 -17.15
N GLY A 88 -7.87 23.30 -17.87
CA GLY A 88 -7.66 24.73 -17.57
C GLY A 88 -6.58 25.02 -16.52
N TRP A 89 -5.87 24.01 -15.99
CA TRP A 89 -4.81 24.17 -15.00
C TRP A 89 -3.46 23.63 -15.46
N ARG A 90 -2.38 24.24 -14.98
CA ARG A 90 -0.98 23.86 -15.27
C ARG A 90 -0.05 24.14 -14.09
N GLY A 91 1.22 23.77 -14.25
CA GLY A 91 2.26 23.89 -13.23
C GLY A 91 2.46 22.60 -12.44
N GLU A 92 3.53 22.52 -11.65
CA GLU A 92 3.90 21.33 -10.87
C GLU A 92 2.83 20.95 -9.83
N ASP A 93 2.19 21.96 -9.24
CA ASP A 93 1.11 21.80 -8.24
C ASP A 93 -0.29 22.04 -8.83
N CYS A 94 -0.40 22.21 -10.16
CA CYS A 94 -1.67 22.47 -10.85
C CYS A 94 -2.47 23.65 -10.26
N ASN A 95 -1.76 24.70 -9.85
CA ASN A 95 -2.31 25.90 -9.22
C ASN A 95 -2.26 27.14 -10.12
N THR A 96 -1.79 27.00 -11.36
CA THR A 96 -1.73 28.09 -12.33
C THR A 96 -2.81 27.89 -13.38
N ALA A 97 -3.75 28.85 -13.49
CA ALA A 97 -4.77 28.81 -14.54
C ALA A 97 -4.14 29.02 -15.92
N ILE A 98 -4.70 28.35 -16.92
CA ILE A 98 -4.34 28.53 -18.33
C ILE A 98 -5.15 29.72 -18.86
N CYS A 99 -4.45 30.78 -19.26
CA CYS A 99 -5.09 31.96 -19.85
C CYS A 99 -5.68 31.63 -21.23
N LYS A 100 -6.65 32.45 -21.68
CA LYS A 100 -7.16 32.39 -23.05
C LYS A 100 -6.00 32.51 -24.06
N GLN A 101 -6.13 31.79 -25.17
CA GLN A 101 -5.18 31.87 -26.27
C GLN A 101 -5.05 33.32 -26.77
N GLY A 102 -3.82 33.78 -26.98
CA GLY A 102 -3.53 35.16 -27.39
C GLY A 102 -3.41 36.17 -26.24
N CYS A 103 -3.48 35.74 -24.97
CA CYS A 103 -3.15 36.60 -23.84
C CYS A 103 -1.69 37.05 -23.94
N SER A 104 -1.42 38.36 -23.74
CA SER A 104 -0.04 38.86 -23.64
C SER A 104 0.68 38.12 -22.51
N PRO A 105 1.90 37.59 -22.73
CA PRO A 105 2.76 37.24 -21.61
C PRO A 105 3.01 38.52 -20.79
N LEU A 106 2.94 38.39 -19.47
CA LEU A 106 3.43 39.41 -18.54
C LEU A 106 4.96 39.50 -18.63
#